data_AF-A0A817URT6-F1
#
_entry.id   AF-A0A817URT6-F1
#
_cell.length_a   1.000
_cell.length_b   1.000
_cell.length_c   1.000
_cell.angle_alpha   90.00
_cell.angle_beta   90.00
_cell.angle_gamma   90.00
#
_symmetry.space_group_name_H-M   'P 1'
#
loop_
_entity.id
_entity.type
_entity.pdbx_description
1 polymer ?
#
loop_
_entity_poly.entity_id
_entity_poly.type
_entity_poly.pdbx_seq_one_letter_code
_entity_poly.pdbx_strand_id
1 'polypeptide(L)' 'MVAKDTSDVNILGSWSTTDSSVKVISCNGTFSNGITQISSTNKTQIQATWSPPSNVPQGNIVIEKLGDLRCYW' A
#
# COMPACT_ATOMS: atom_id res chain seq x y z
N MET A 1 3.78 -0.59 2.18
CA MET A 1 2.65 -0.16 3.06
C MET A 1 1.35 -0.45 2.34
N VAL A 2 0.30 -0.85 3.07
CA VAL A 2 -1.05 -1.15 2.55
C VAL A 2 -2.10 -0.60 3.52
N ALA A 3 -3.26 -0.19 3.02
CA ALA A 3 -4.40 0.23 3.84
C ALA A 3 -5.48 -0.86 3.85
N LYS A 4 -6.00 -1.21 5.03
CA LYS A 4 -7.04 -2.23 5.20
C LYS A 4 -8.12 -1.80 6.20
N ASP A 5 -9.32 -2.35 6.04
CA ASP A 5 -10.35 -2.33 7.09
C ASP A 5 -9.99 -3.34 8.21
N THR A 6 -10.41 -3.03 9.44
CA THR A 6 -10.22 -3.85 10.64
C THR A 6 -11.40 -4.77 10.92
N SER A 7 -12.58 -4.49 10.35
CA SER A 7 -13.77 -5.34 10.44
C SER A 7 -13.66 -6.62 9.60
N ASP A 8 -13.01 -6.52 8.44
CA ASP A 8 -12.74 -7.58 7.48
C ASP A 8 -11.42 -7.25 6.76
N VAL A 9 -10.55 -8.24 6.50
CA VAL A 9 -9.24 -8.03 5.84
C VAL A 9 -9.45 -7.70 4.35
N ASN A 10 -9.89 -6.47 4.09
CA ASN A 10 -10.12 -5.95 2.76
C ASN A 10 -9.15 -4.81 2.47
N ILE A 11 -8.44 -4.89 1.35
CA ILE A 11 -7.53 -3.84 0.91
C ILE A 11 -8.34 -2.73 0.24
N LEU A 12 -8.18 -1.51 0.76
CA LEU A 12 -9.02 -0.39 0.37
C LEU A 12 -8.22 0.81 -0.15
N GLY A 13 -8.87 1.52 -1.06
CA GLY A 13 -8.36 2.76 -1.63
C GLY A 13 -7.25 2.55 -2.64
N SER A 14 -6.56 3.64 -2.95
CA SER A 14 -5.47 3.62 -3.91
C SER A 14 -4.28 4.45 -3.48
N TRP A 15 -3.11 3.95 -3.84
CA TRP A 15 -1.85 4.63 -3.64
C TRP A 15 -1.43 5.33 -4.92
N SER A 16 -0.89 6.53 -4.79
CA SER A 16 -0.17 7.23 -5.83
C SER A 16 1.12 7.83 -5.26
N THR A 17 2.10 8.07 -6.13
CA THR A 17 3.40 8.64 -5.74
C THR A 17 3.95 9.54 -6.84
N THR A 18 4.56 10.63 -6.43
CA THR A 18 5.43 11.47 -7.28
C THR A 18 6.91 11.24 -6.96
N ASP A 19 7.22 10.51 -5.89
CA ASP A 19 8.57 10.13 -5.51
C ASP A 19 9.05 8.96 -6.38
N SER A 20 10.09 9.22 -7.17
CA SER A 20 10.67 8.25 -8.12
C SER A 20 11.40 7.08 -7.46
N SER A 21 11.54 7.08 -6.13
CA SER A 21 12.17 5.98 -5.40
C SER A 21 11.21 4.93 -4.89
N VAL A 22 9.90 5.16 -5.01
CA VAL A 22 8.87 4.21 -4.63
C VAL A 22 7.95 3.93 -5.81
N LYS A 23 7.33 2.75 -5.79
CA LYS A 23 6.34 2.35 -6.78
C LYS A 23 5.15 1.69 -6.10
N VAL A 24 4.01 1.80 -6.77
CA VAL A 24 2.83 1.01 -6.44
C VAL A 24 3.02 -0.41 -6.98
N ILE A 25 2.66 -1.40 -6.19
CA ILE A 25 2.73 -2.81 -6.54
C ILE A 25 1.37 -3.47 -6.32
N SER A 26 1.10 -4.47 -7.16
CA SER A 26 0.01 -5.40 -7.01
C SER A 26 0.59 -6.81 -7.05
N CYS A 27 0.24 -7.65 -6.07
CA CYS A 27 0.72 -9.01 -5.88
C CYS A 27 -0.51 -9.92 -5.84
N ASN A 28 -0.58 -10.85 -6.80
CA ASN A 28 -1.75 -11.68 -7.04
C ASN A 28 -2.31 -12.30 -5.75
N GLY A 29 -3.58 -12.00 -5.45
CA GLY A 29 -4.39 -12.70 -4.46
C GLY A 29 -4.42 -12.10 -3.04
N THR A 30 -3.40 -11.37 -2.60
CA THR A 30 -3.36 -10.84 -1.21
C THR A 30 -3.07 -9.35 -1.12
N PHE A 31 -2.40 -8.75 -2.12
CA PHE A 31 -2.01 -7.34 -2.06
C PHE A 31 -2.24 -6.64 -3.38
N SER A 32 -3.46 -6.16 -3.63
CA SER A 32 -3.79 -5.47 -4.88
C SER A 32 -3.29 -4.01 -4.95
N ASN A 33 -2.86 -3.42 -3.82
CA ASN A 33 -2.51 -1.99 -3.78
C ASN A 33 -1.52 -1.63 -2.65
N GLY A 34 -0.23 -1.91 -2.86
CA GLY A 34 0.83 -1.59 -1.90
C GLY A 34 1.87 -0.62 -2.44
N ILE A 35 2.61 0.03 -1.54
CA ILE A 35 3.81 0.82 -1.90
C ILE A 35 5.08 0.12 -1.42
N THR A 36 6.08 0.09 -2.30
CA THR A 36 7.43 -0.40 -2.02
C THR A 36 8.51 0.52 -2.60
N GLN A 37 9.75 0.39 -2.10
CA GLN A 37 10.91 1.03 -2.71
C GLN A 37 11.32 0.32 -4.00
N ILE A 38 11.88 1.08 -4.94
CA ILE A 38 12.35 0.56 -6.24
C ILE A 38 13.76 -0.03 -6.10
N SER A 39 14.60 0.55 -5.25
CA SER A 39 15.99 0.14 -5.05
C SER A 39 16.29 -0.17 -3.58
N SER A 40 17.43 -0.82 -3.34
CA SER A 40 17.99 -1.05 -2.00
C SER A 40 18.69 0.18 -1.42
N THR A 41 18.58 1.34 -2.05
CA THR A 41 19.21 2.58 -1.56
C THR A 41 18.53 3.02 -0.28
N ASN A 42 19.31 3.17 0.79
CA ASN A 42 18.80 3.66 2.05
C ASN A 42 18.18 5.05 1.89
N LYS A 43 16.96 5.20 2.40
CA LYS A 43 16.26 6.47 2.47
C LYS A 43 15.74 6.70 3.87
N THR A 44 15.87 7.94 4.32
CA THR A 44 15.31 8.42 5.59
C THR A 44 13.83 8.76 5.47
N GLN A 45 13.37 9.07 4.25
CA GLN A 45 11.99 9.44 3.95
C GLN A 45 11.58 8.93 2.58
N ILE A 46 10.32 8.53 2.48
CA ILE A 46 9.57 8.33 1.24
C ILE A 46 8.25 9.07 1.35
N GLN A 47 7.69 9.52 0.23
CA GLN A 47 6.38 10.17 0.21
C GLN A 47 5.43 9.47 -0.75
N ALA A 48 4.19 9.32 -0.33
CA ALA A 48 3.11 8.83 -1.16
C ALA A 48 1.76 9.32 -0.66
N THR A 49 0.77 9.28 -1.55
CA THR A 49 -0.59 9.73 -1.28
C THR A 49 -1.52 8.53 -1.32
N TRP A 50 -2.31 8.36 -0.26
CA TRP A 50 -3.42 7.41 -0.23
C TRP A 50 -4.73 8.15 -0.48
N SER A 51 -5.55 7.59 -1.37
CA SER A 51 -6.90 8.06 -1.68
C SER A 51 -7.94 7.05 -1.21
N PRO A 52 -8.97 7.47 -0.46
CA PRO A 52 -10.03 6.57 -0.04
C PRO A 52 -10.85 6.07 -1.25
N PRO A 53 -11.40 4.85 -1.19
CA PRO A 53 -12.36 4.39 -2.20
C PRO A 53 -13.68 5.17 -2.09
N SER A 54 -14.47 5.23 -3.17
CA SER A 54 -15.75 5.95 -3.18
C SER A 54 -16.79 5.36 -2.22
N ASN A 55 -16.64 4.09 -1.86
CA ASN A 55 -17.50 3.32 -0.98
C ASN A 55 -16.74 2.84 0.26
N VAL A 56 -16.15 3.77 1.03
CA VAL A 56 -15.53 3.40 2.30
C VAL A 56 -16.61 2.79 3.22
N PRO A 57 -16.48 1.53 3.67
CA PRO A 57 -17.36 0.98 4.70
C PRO A 57 -17.30 1.89 5.94
N GLN A 58 -18.40 1.99 6.71
CA GLN A 58 -18.33 2.61 8.03
C GLN A 58 -17.35 1.83 8.90
N GLY A 59 -16.17 2.37 9.14
CA GLY A 59 -15.10 1.67 9.84
C GLY A 59 -13.79 2.45 9.89
N ASN A 60 -12.84 1.93 10.66
CA ASN A 60 -11.50 2.50 10.75
C ASN A 60 -10.60 1.90 9.67
N ILE A 61 -9.84 2.77 9.01
CA ILE A 61 -8.79 2.36 8.08
C ILE A 61 -7.46 2.32 8.82
N VAL A 62 -6.71 1.23 8.65
CA VAL A 62 -5.36 1.09 9.19
C VAL A 62 -4.37 0.99 8.05
N ILE A 63 -3.32 1.82 8.10
CA ILE A 63 -2.17 1.75 7.19
C ILE A 63 -1.07 0.97 7.89
N GLU A 64 -0.70 -0.18 7.31
CA GLU A 64 0.31 -1.06 7.89
C GLU A 64 1.53 -1.16 7.00
N LYS A 65 2.71 -1.14 7.63
CA LYS A 65 3.93 -1.62 7.01
C LYS A 65 3.93 -3.14 7.10
N LEU A 66 3.81 -3.77 5.94
CA LEU A 66 4.03 -5.20 5.80
C LEU A 66 5.54 -5.44 5.66
N GLY A 67 6.02 -6.55 6.23
CA GLY A 67 7.41 -6.98 6.11
C GLY A 67 7.77 -7.41 4.68
N ASP A 68 8.70 -8.36 4.53
CA ASP A 68 9.12 -8.87 3.22
C ASP A 68 7.93 -9.46 2.43
N LEU A 69 7.35 -8.63 1.55
CA LEU A 69 6.32 -9.03 0.62
C LEU A 69 6.97 -9.81 -0.52
N ARG A 70 6.78 -11.13 -0.52
CA ARG A 70 7.13 -11.97 -1.68
C ARG A 70 6.04 -11.84 -2.74
N CYS A 71 6.21 -10.87 -3.62
CA CYS A 71 5.41 -10.78 -4.83
C CYS A 71 6.06 -11.67 -5.88
N TYR A 72 5.44 -12.81 -6.15
CA TYR A 72 5.86 -13.72 -7.21
C TYR A 72 5.32 -13.16 -8.54
N TRP A 73 6.23 -12.93 -9.49
CA TRP A 73 5.95 -12.41 -10.84
C TRP A 73 5.72 -13.57 -11.81
#